data_AF-A0A9X7Z9B3-F1
#
_entry.id   AF-A0A9X7Z9B3-F1
#
_cell.length_a   1.000
_cell.length_b   1.000
_cell.length_c   1.000
_cell.angle_alpha   90.00
_cell.angle_beta   90.00
_cell.angle_gamma   90.00
#
_symmetry.space_group_name_H-M   'P 1'
#
loop_
_entity.id
_entity.type
_entity.pdbx_description
1 polymer ?
#
loop_
_entity_poly.entity_id
_entity_poly.type
_entity_poly.pdbx_seq_one_letter_code
_entity_poly.pdbx_strand_id
1 'polypeptide(L)'
;MEDWILYDDTEKTSTRYVGYAGNHGRFDLAITTTAHFYGKTLVTLIQTGRTAILNQDEATDIAYLMHAFHVTKEDEATELSEFLTSNLL
;
A
#
# COMPACT_ATOMS: atom_id res chain seq x y z
N MET A 1 -7.15 29.02 18.74
CA MET A 1 -8.26 28.09 18.43
C MET A 1 -7.63 26.71 18.38
N GLU A 2 -7.28 26.23 19.56
CA GLU A 2 -6.84 24.87 19.81
C GLU A 2 -8.00 24.28 20.58
N ASP A 3 -8.74 23.33 20.01
CA ASP A 3 -9.67 22.56 20.85
C ASP A 3 -9.92 21.12 20.39
N TRP A 4 -9.38 20.61 19.27
CA TRP A 4 -9.62 19.20 18.88
C TRP A 4 -8.42 18.49 18.20
N ILE A 5 -7.19 18.62 18.73
CA ILE A 5 -6.08 17.75 18.30
C ILE A 5 -6.16 16.47 19.13
N LEU A 6 -6.47 15.32 18.49
CA LEU A 6 -6.52 14.01 19.16
C LEU A 6 -5.12 13.41 19.40
N TYR A 7 -4.21 13.62 18.46
CA TYR A 7 -2.80 13.24 18.55
C TYR A 7 -1.98 14.11 17.59
N ASP A 8 -0.75 14.42 18.01
CA ASP A 8 0.28 15.08 17.19
C ASP A 8 1.62 14.44 17.58
N ASP A 9 1.93 13.34 16.91
CA ASP A 9 3.10 12.53 17.19
C ASP A 9 3.98 12.45 15.94
N THR A 10 5.29 12.44 16.16
CA THR A 10 6.29 12.20 15.11
C THR A 10 7.04 10.92 15.43
N GLU A 11 7.17 10.06 14.43
CA GLU A 11 8.04 8.88 14.50
C GLU A 11 8.98 8.81 13.31
N LYS A 12 10.09 8.10 13.48
CA LYS A 12 10.99 7.77 12.36
C LYS A 12 10.42 6.55 11.64
N THR A 13 10.13 6.72 10.36
CA THR A 13 9.65 5.65 9.47
C THR A 13 10.70 5.28 8.43
N SER A 14 10.48 4.18 7.72
CA SER A 14 11.25 3.78 6.55
C SER A 14 10.33 3.64 5.35
N THR A 15 10.73 4.17 4.19
CA THR A 15 9.96 4.05 2.95
C THR A 15 10.82 3.45 1.85
N ARG A 16 10.32 2.37 1.25
CA ARG A 16 10.85 1.77 0.02
C ARG A 16 10.07 2.32 -1.17
N TYR A 17 10.79 2.83 -2.18
CA TYR A 17 10.22 3.14 -3.48
C TYR A 17 10.54 2.00 -4.43
N VAL A 18 9.51 1.35 -4.97
CA VAL A 18 9.68 0.17 -5.82
C VAL A 18 8.90 0.34 -7.12
N GLY A 19 9.61 0.22 -8.24
CA GLY A 19 9.00 0.07 -9.56
C GLY A 19 8.94 -1.41 -9.93
N TYR A 20 7.76 -1.90 -10.21
CA TYR A 20 7.51 -3.27 -10.68
C TYR A 20 6.84 -3.21 -12.05
N ALA A 21 7.31 -4.03 -12.98
CA ALA A 21 6.71 -4.19 -14.30
C ALA A 21 6.38 -5.67 -14.48
N GLY A 22 5.09 -5.98 -14.41
CA GLY A 22 4.52 -7.29 -14.72
C GLY A 22 4.19 -7.44 -16.20
N ASN A 23 3.47 -8.50 -16.54
CA ASN A 23 3.02 -8.74 -17.92
C ASN A 23 1.81 -7.87 -18.27
N HIS A 24 0.98 -7.54 -17.29
CA HIS A 24 -0.28 -6.82 -17.49
C HIS A 24 -0.23 -5.37 -16.99
N GLY A 25 0.65 -5.07 -16.02
CA GLY A 25 0.73 -3.73 -15.43
C GLY A 25 2.14 -3.28 -15.06
N ARG A 26 2.26 -1.97 -14.84
CA ARG A 26 3.41 -1.35 -14.16
C ARG A 26 2.90 -0.72 -12.88
N PHE A 27 3.65 -0.86 -11.79
CA PHE A 27 3.31 -0.36 -10.48
C PHE A 27 4.51 0.38 -9.90
N ASP A 28 4.34 1.66 -9.58
CA ASP A 28 5.31 2.46 -8.85
C ASP A 28 4.73 2.64 -7.44
N LEU A 29 5.36 2.02 -6.44
CA LEU A 29 4.85 1.90 -5.08
C LEU A 29 5.76 2.64 -4.09
N ALA A 30 5.15 3.33 -3.13
CA ALA A 30 5.81 3.76 -1.91
C ALA A 30 5.29 2.90 -0.75
N ILE A 31 6.17 2.11 -0.14
CA ILE A 31 5.85 1.17 0.93
C ILE A 31 6.50 1.70 2.21
N THR A 32 5.69 2.22 3.12
CA THR A 32 6.15 2.86 4.36
C THR A 32 5.86 1.98 5.57
N THR A 33 6.93 1.56 6.25
CA THR A 33 6.88 0.83 7.51
C THR A 33 6.84 1.82 8.67
N THR A 34 5.88 1.63 9.56
CA THR A 34 5.55 2.52 10.69
C THR A 34 5.03 1.68 11.85
N ALA A 35 5.29 2.11 13.09
CA ALA A 35 4.74 1.44 14.28
C ALA A 35 3.27 1.80 14.51
N HIS A 36 2.78 2.88 13.89
CA HIS A 36 1.46 3.46 14.10
C HIS A 36 0.30 2.54 13.71
N PHE A 37 0.51 1.60 12.77
CA PHE A 37 -0.54 0.72 12.24
C PHE A 37 -0.45 -0.74 12.72
N TYR A 38 0.07 -0.99 13.92
CA TYR A 38 0.02 -2.31 14.59
C TYR A 38 0.55 -3.47 13.74
N GLY A 39 1.67 -3.25 13.05
CA GLY A 39 2.31 -4.25 12.18
C GLY A 39 1.81 -4.26 10.73
N LYS A 40 0.89 -3.36 10.37
CA LYS A 40 0.52 -3.10 8.99
C LYS A 40 1.43 -2.05 8.35
N THR A 41 1.51 -2.12 7.03
CA THR A 41 2.34 -1.25 6.20
C THR A 41 1.46 -0.25 5.44
N LEU A 42 1.90 1.01 5.37
CA LEU A 42 1.24 2.03 4.57
C LEU A 42 1.75 1.95 3.13
N VAL A 43 0.89 1.54 2.20
CA VAL A 43 1.25 1.29 0.81
C VAL A 43 0.55 2.30 -0.09
N THR A 44 1.32 3.02 -0.89
CA THR A 44 0.79 3.97 -1.88
C THR A 44 1.12 3.51 -3.29
N LEU A 45 0.10 3.36 -4.14
CA LEU A 45 0.28 3.22 -5.58
C LEU A 45 0.39 4.62 -6.19
N ILE A 46 1.61 5.00 -6.56
CA ILE A 46 1.97 6.38 -6.94
C ILE A 46 1.19 6.81 -8.19
N GLN A 47 0.99 5.91 -9.16
CA GLN A 47 0.30 6.28 -10.40
C GLN A 47 -1.17 6.65 -10.19
N THR A 48 -1.84 6.05 -9.19
CA THR A 48 -3.22 6.37 -8.85
C THR A 48 -3.35 7.34 -7.67
N GLY A 49 -2.24 7.60 -6.96
CA GLY A 49 -2.21 8.40 -5.74
C GLY A 49 -2.98 7.77 -4.58
N ARG A 50 -3.32 6.48 -4.68
CA ARG A 50 -4.14 5.77 -3.69
C ARG A 50 -3.26 5.12 -2.64
N THR A 51 -3.69 5.21 -1.39
CA THR A 51 -2.98 4.66 -0.23
C THR A 51 -3.89 3.71 0.54
N ALA A 52 -3.35 2.57 0.95
CA ALA A 52 -4.00 1.59 1.82
C ALA A 52 -3.07 1.17 2.95
N ILE A 53 -3.64 0.76 4.09
CA ILE A 53 -2.91 0.18 5.21
C ILE A 53 -3.15 -1.33 5.14
N LEU A 54 -2.08 -2.09 4.87
CA LEU A 54 -2.18 -3.51 4.51
C LEU A 54 -1.37 -4.37 5.46
N ASN A 55 -1.90 -5.53 5.83
CA ASN A 55 -1.10 -6.69 6.20
C ASN A 55 -0.94 -7.65 5.00
N GLN A 56 -0.24 -8.77 5.23
CA GLN A 56 0.00 -9.77 4.20
C GLN A 56 -1.28 -10.47 3.73
N ASP A 57 -2.23 -10.71 4.63
CA ASP A 57 -3.52 -11.35 4.29
C ASP A 57 -4.39 -10.44 3.41
N GLU A 58 -4.51 -9.16 3.76
CA GLU A 58 -5.26 -8.15 2.98
C GLU A 58 -4.64 -7.92 1.61
N ALA A 59 -3.31 -8.09 1.48
CA ALA A 59 -2.63 -8.02 0.21
C ALA A 59 -2.94 -9.21 -0.72
N THR A 60 -3.58 -10.28 -0.23
CA THR A 60 -4.05 -11.40 -1.08
C THR A 60 -5.44 -11.17 -1.65
N ASP A 61 -6.22 -10.22 -1.13
CA ASP A 61 -7.59 -9.96 -1.56
C ASP A 61 -7.61 -9.07 -2.82
N ILE A 62 -7.78 -9.71 -3.98
CA ILE A 62 -7.80 -9.05 -5.29
C ILE A 62 -8.89 -8.00 -5.38
N ALA A 63 -10.10 -8.31 -4.92
CA ALA A 63 -11.22 -7.37 -5.00
C ALA A 63 -10.98 -6.14 -4.14
N TYR A 64 -10.41 -6.34 -2.95
CA TYR A 64 -10.00 -5.24 -2.08
C TYR A 64 -8.89 -4.40 -2.72
N LEU A 65 -7.84 -5.00 -3.30
CA LEU A 65 -6.77 -4.26 -3.97
C LEU A 65 -7.28 -3.44 -5.17
N MET A 66 -8.17 -4.01 -5.98
CA MET A 66 -8.84 -3.29 -7.07
C MET A 66 -9.57 -2.05 -6.56
N HIS A 67 -10.34 -2.21 -5.48
CA HIS A 67 -11.07 -1.11 -4.88
C HIS A 67 -10.14 -0.06 -4.25
N ALA A 68 -9.20 -0.49 -3.41
CA ALA A 68 -8.32 0.38 -2.65
C ALA A 68 -7.38 1.19 -3.55
N PHE A 69 -6.81 0.56 -4.58
CA PHE A 69 -5.83 1.18 -5.47
C PHE A 69 -6.40 1.69 -6.80
N HIS A 70 -7.71 1.54 -7.03
CA HIS A 70 -8.37 1.89 -8.28
C HIS A 70 -7.78 1.13 -9.50
N VAL A 71 -7.43 -0.15 -9.31
CA VAL A 71 -7.00 -1.03 -10.40
C VAL A 71 -8.24 -1.65 -11.03
N THR A 72 -8.44 -1.44 -12.33
CA THR A 72 -9.69 -1.80 -13.02
C THR A 72 -9.66 -3.19 -13.66
N LYS A 73 -8.46 -3.75 -13.90
CA LYS A 73 -8.29 -5.08 -14.47
C LYS A 73 -7.87 -6.07 -13.40
N GLU A 74 -8.53 -7.22 -13.37
CA GLU A 74 -8.25 -8.28 -12.40
C GLU A 74 -6.83 -8.86 -12.55
N ASP A 75 -6.32 -9.01 -13.78
CA ASP A 75 -4.96 -9.49 -14.04
C ASP A 75 -3.89 -8.54 -13.47
N GLU A 76 -4.08 -7.21 -13.61
CA GLU A 76 -3.20 -6.21 -13.00
C GLU A 76 -3.26 -6.28 -11.46
N ALA A 77 -4.45 -6.46 -10.89
CA ALA A 77 -4.60 -6.59 -9.44
C ALA A 77 -4.01 -7.89 -8.89
N THR A 78 -4.05 -8.97 -9.67
CA THR A 78 -3.40 -10.25 -9.35
C THR A 78 -1.88 -10.09 -9.32
N GLU A 79 -1.28 -9.45 -10.33
CA GLU A 79 0.16 -9.14 -10.35
C GLU A 79 0.56 -8.24 -9.18
N LEU A 80 -0.29 -7.25 -8.84
CA LEU A 80 -0.06 -6.39 -7.68
C LEU A 80 -0.10 -7.19 -6.37
N SER A 81 -1.05 -8.10 -6.20
CA SER A 81 -1.15 -9.01 -5.04
C SER A 81 0.10 -9.89 -4.89
N GLU A 82 0.54 -10.54 -5.96
CA GLU A 82 1.74 -11.38 -5.96
C GLU A 82 3.00 -10.58 -5.58
N PHE A 83 3.12 -9.36 -6.13
CA PHE A 83 4.22 -8.47 -5.80
C PHE A 83 4.18 -8.08 -4.31
N LEU A 84 3.03 -7.61 -3.82
CA LEU A 84 2.86 -7.12 -2.45
C LEU A 84 3.10 -8.23 -1.43
N THR A 85 2.49 -9.40 -1.63
CA THR A 85 2.65 -10.55 -0.72
C THR A 85 4.09 -11.04 -0.60
N SER A 86 4.90 -10.85 -1.66
CA SER A 86 6.33 -11.19 -1.67
C SER A 86 7.24 -10.08 -1.12
N ASN A 87 6.75 -8.84 -0.98
CA ASN A 87 7.59 -7.66 -0.71
C ASN A 87 7.13 -6.78 0.47
N LEU A 88 5.97 -7.06 1.08
CA LEU A 88 5.46 -6.30 2.23
C LEU A 88 6.21 -6.56 3.55
N LEU A 89 7.15 -7.50 3.55
CA LEU A 89 8.11 -7.74 4.62
C LEU A 89 9.52 -7.28 4.21
#